data_AF-A0A524QZH8-F1
#
_entry.id   AF-A0A524QZH8-F1
#
_cell.length_a   1.000
_cell.length_b   1.000
_cell.length_c   1.000
_cell.angle_alpha   90.00
_cell.angle_beta   90.00
_cell.angle_gamma   90.00
#
_symmetry.space_group_name_H-M   'P 1'
#
loop_
_entity.id
_entity.type
_entity.pdbx_description
1 polymer ?
#
loop_
_entity_poly.entity_id
_entity_poly.type
_entity_poly.pdbx_seq_one_letter_code
_entity_poly.pdbx_strand_id
1 'polypeptide(L)' 'MNDDNLPILQGTLDILVLKSLTNQPLHGYAVARWIRKTTDDALQIEEGALYTALHRLEKRRWIESSWGL' A
#
# COMPACT_ATOMS: atom_id res chain seq x y z
N MET A 1 24.66 -12.26 3.08
CA MET A 1 23.61 -12.53 2.07
C MET A 1 22.45 -11.62 2.39
N ASN A 2 22.02 -10.88 1.38
CA ASN A 2 21.22 -9.66 1.39
C ASN A 2 20.06 -9.59 2.39
N ASP A 3 20.08 -8.58 3.26
CA ASP A 3 18.88 -7.95 3.78
C ASP A 3 18.48 -6.83 2.79
N ASP A 4 17.90 -7.21 1.64
CA ASP A 4 17.29 -6.27 0.68
C ASP A 4 15.93 -5.76 1.18
N ASN A 5 15.68 -5.80 2.49
CA ASN A 5 14.47 -5.25 3.07
C ASN A 5 14.69 -3.75 3.28
N LEU A 6 14.47 -2.97 2.21
CA LEU A 6 14.45 -1.51 2.30
C LEU A 6 13.53 -1.11 3.46
N PRO A 7 14.04 -0.50 4.54
CA PRO A 7 13.19 -0.03 5.62
C PRO A 7 12.27 1.03 5.02
N ILE A 8 11.02 0.66 4.78
CA ILE A 8 10.01 1.56 4.24
C ILE A 8 9.87 2.69 5.23
N LEU A 9 10.40 3.87 4.87
CA LEU A 9 10.23 5.07 5.66
C LEU A 9 8.72 5.34 5.77
N GLN A 10 8.26 5.59 6.99
CA GLN A 10 6.87 5.82 7.32
C GLN A 10 6.35 7.04 6.52
N GLY A 11 5.70 6.78 5.38
CA GLY A 11 5.29 7.80 4.39
C GLY A 11 5.49 7.38 2.93
N THR A 12 6.52 6.59 2.63
CA THR A 12 6.73 6.07 1.26
C THR A 12 5.62 5.10 0.87
N LEU A 13 5.21 4.24 1.80
CA LEU A 13 4.07 3.33 1.59
C LEU A 13 2.77 4.10 1.34
N ASP A 14 2.55 5.22 2.04
CA ASP A 14 1.35 6.04 1.86
C ASP A 14 1.26 6.54 0.41
N ILE A 15 2.38 7.02 -0.14
CA ILE A 15 2.44 7.49 -1.53
C ILE A 15 2.18 6.35 -2.51
N LEU A 16 2.75 5.17 -2.28
CA LEU A 16 2.52 4.00 -3.13
C LEU A 16 1.06 3.53 -3.10
N VAL A 17 0.42 3.55 -1.92
CA VAL A 17 -1.01 3.27 -1.79
C VAL A 17 -1.83 4.28 -2.58
N LEU A 18 -1.61 5.58 -2.39
CA LEU A 18 -2.33 6.63 -3.13
C LEU A 18 -2.12 6.51 -4.65
N LYS A 19 -0.89 6.20 -5.07
CA LYS A 19 -0.57 5.99 -6.49
C LYS A 19 -1.33 4.80 -7.07
N SER A 20 -1.46 3.71 -6.32
CA SER A 20 -2.22 2.53 -6.77
C SER A 20 -3.70 2.83 -7.00
N LEU A 21 -4.27 3.77 -6.24
CA LEU A 21 -5.68 4.15 -6.27
C LEU A 21 -6.00 5.29 -7.26
N THR A 22 -5.00 5.85 -7.94
CA THR A 22 -5.17 7.02 -8.81
C THR A 22 -6.10 6.75 -10.00
N ASN A 23 -6.10 5.53 -10.53
CA ASN A 23 -6.83 5.19 -11.75
C ASN A 23 -8.20 4.55 -11.46
N GLN A 24 -8.33 3.79 -10.37
CA GLN A 24 -9.56 3.11 -9.98
C GLN A 24 -9.51 2.69 -8.51
N PRO A 25 -10.67 2.48 -7.86
CA PRO A 25 -10.73 1.83 -6.55
C PRO A 25 -10.13 0.43 -6.59
N LEU A 26 -9.39 0.05 -5.54
CA LEU A 26 -8.79 -1.28 -5.41
C LEU A 26 -9.07 -1.83 -4.02
N HIS A 27 -9.30 -3.14 -3.95
CA HIS A 27 -9.24 -3.87 -2.68
C HIS A 27 -7.79 -3.80 -2.13
N GLY A 28 -7.63 -3.67 -0.81
CA GLY A 28 -6.33 -3.77 -0.12
C GLY A 28 -5.38 -4.86 -0.64
N TYR A 29 -5.87 -6.08 -0.93
CA TYR A 29 -5.01 -7.11 -1.52
C TYR A 29 -4.47 -6.73 -2.92
N ALA A 30 -5.30 -6.11 -3.76
CA ALA A 30 -4.89 -5.61 -5.07
C ALA A 30 -3.90 -4.46 -4.96
N VAL A 31 -4.00 -3.61 -3.93
CA VAL A 31 -2.98 -2.59 -3.61
C VAL A 31 -1.64 -3.24 -3.31
N ALA A 32 -1.61 -4.26 -2.43
CA ALA A 32 -0.38 -4.98 -2.10
C ALA A 32 0.28 -5.59 -3.34
N ARG A 33 -0.53 -6.23 -4.19
CA ARG A 33 -0.08 -6.83 -5.46
C ARG A 33 0.46 -5.77 -6.42
N TRP A 34 -0.23 -4.63 -6.54
CA TRP A 34 0.20 -3.53 -7.40
C TRP A 34 1.57 -2.99 -6.97
N ILE A 35 1.79 -2.84 -5.66
CA ILE A 35 3.06 -2.35 -5.14
C ILE A 35 4.19 -3.33 -5.46
N ARG A 36 4.04 -4.62 -5.14
CA ARG A 36 5.04 -5.66 -5.46
C ARG A 36 5.42 -5.66 -6.94
N LYS A 37 4.42 -5.60 -7.83
CA LYS A 37 4.64 -5.58 -9.28
C LYS A 37 5.35 -4.31 -9.74
N THR A 38 5.02 -3.16 -9.17
CA THR A 38 5.60 -1.86 -9.56
C THR A 38 7.03 -1.69 -9.05
N THR A 39 7.38 -2.38 -7.96
CA THR A 39 8.72 -2.33 -7.36
C THR A 39 9.62 -3.49 -7.79
N ASP A 40 9.20 -4.29 -8.77
CA ASP A 40 9.94 -5.49 -9.22
C ASP A 40 10.33 -6.40 -8.05
N ASP A 41 9.35 -6.68 -7.17
CA ASP A 41 9.50 -7.45 -5.92
C ASP A 41 10.48 -6.90 -4.88
N ALA A 42 11.09 -5.73 -5.11
CA ALA A 42 12.01 -5.08 -4.17
C ALA A 42 11.32 -4.61 -2.88
N LEU A 43 10.00 -4.39 -2.91
CA LEU A 43 9.22 -4.09 -1.70
C LEU A 43 8.22 -5.21 -1.42
N GLN A 44 8.52 -6.00 -0.41
CA GLN A 44 7.59 -6.97 0.16
C GLN A 44 6.88 -6.36 1.36
N ILE A 45 5.63 -5.96 1.17
CA ILE A 45 4.83 -5.37 2.24
C ILE A 45 4.19 -6.49 3.07
N GLU A 46 4.41 -6.43 4.38
CA GLU A 46 3.64 -7.21 5.35
C GLU A 46 2.19 -6.72 5.41
N GLU A 47 1.24 -7.64 5.56
CA GLU A 47 -0.19 -7.28 5.62
C GLU A 47 -0.48 -6.24 6.71
N GLY A 48 0.12 -6.39 7.89
CA GLY A 48 -0.04 -5.45 9.01
C GLY A 48 0.41 -4.02 8.67
N ALA A 49 1.52 -3.89 7.93
CA ALA A 49 2.04 -2.58 7.50
C ALA A 49 1.10 -1.90 6.48
N LEU A 50 0.54 -2.67 5.54
CA LEU A 50 -0.41 -2.17 4.56
C LEU A 50 -1.69 -1.65 5.22
N TYR A 51 -2.31 -2.46 6.09
CA TYR A 51 -3.54 -2.04 6.75
C TYR A 51 -3.32 -0.85 7.68
N THR A 52 -2.16 -0.78 8.35
CA THR A 52 -1.78 0.41 9.14
C THR A 52 -1.68 1.67 8.27
N ALA A 53 -1.16 1.56 7.04
CA ALA A 53 -1.12 2.68 6.09
C ALA A 53 -2.52 3.06 5.60
N LEU A 54 -3.35 2.08 5.22
CA LEU A 54 -4.74 2.30 4.80
C LEU A 54 -5.56 3.02 5.89
N HIS A 55 -5.52 2.53 7.13
CA HIS A 55 -6.21 3.17 8.25
C HIS A 55 -5.71 4.59 8.52
N ARG A 56 -4.41 4.83 8.40
CA ARG A 56 -3.85 6.18 8.55
C ARG A 56 -4.34 7.12 7.45
N LEU A 57 -4.36 6.68 6.20
CA LEU A 57 -4.83 7.45 5.06
C LEU A 57 -6.34 7.74 5.14
N GLU A 58 -7.14 6.76 5.59
CA GLU A 58 -8.57 6.92 5.84
C GLU A 58 -8.84 7.90 6.99
N LYS A 59 -8.09 7.80 8.09
CA LYS A 59 -8.17 8.76 9.21
C LYS A 59 -7.83 10.19 8.78
N ARG A 60 -6.95 10.35 7.80
CA ARG A 60 -6.62 11.65 7.16
C ARG A 60 -7.66 12.09 6.13
N ARG A 61 -8.66 11.27 5.82
CA ARG A 61 -9.68 11.49 4.78
C ARG A 61 -9.09 11.64 3.38
N TRP A 62 -7.97 10.97 3.10
CA TRP A 62 -7.37 10.95 1.77
C TRP A 62 -7.89 9.80 0.91
N ILE A 63 -8.42 8.76 1.56
CA ILE A 63 -9.10 7.64 0.93
C ILE A 63 -10.38 7.35 1.71
N GLU A 64 -11.29 6.63 1.07
CA GLU A 64 -12.49 6.07 1.67
C GLU A 64 -12.57 4.58 1.35
N SER A 65 -13.28 3.84 2.19
CA SER A 65 -13.52 2.41 2.01
C SER A 65 -15.01 2.15 1.83
N SER A 66 -15.33 1.16 0.99
CA SER A 66 -16.68 0.64 0.84
C SER A 66 -16.61 -0.87 0.65
N TRP A 67 -17.66 -1.56 1.11
CA TRP A 67 -17.84 -2.97 0.82
C TRP A 67 -18.47 -3.11 -0.56
N GLY A 68 -17.86 -3.93 -1.42
CA GLY A 68 -18.49 -4.38 -2.66
C GLY A 68 -19.56 -5.43 -2.37
N LEU A 69 -20.61 -5.44 -3.19
CA LEU A 69 -21.60 -6.53 -3.27
C LEU A 69 -21.16 -7.58 -4.29
#